data_AF-A0A6S7GQ34-F1
#
_entry.id   AF-A0A6S7GQ34-F1
#
_cell.length_a   1.000
_cell.length_b   1.000
_cell.length_c   1.000
_cell.angle_alpha   90.00
_cell.angle_beta   90.00
_cell.angle_gamma   90.00
#
_symmetry.space_group_name_H-M   'P 1'
#
loop_
_entity.id
_entity.type
_entity.pdbx_description
1 polymer ?
#
loop_
_entity_poly.entity_id
_entity_poly.type
_entity_poly.pdbx_seq_one_letter_code
_entity_poly.pdbx_strand_id
1 'polypeptide(L)'
;MCILLAGDIATNPGPNTPNKQPTGNCSNKQFDPSILLANMMSLAPKIDELRCFVNNTKPDLISLTKTWINDSLSEHHLKIPGFNLLLKNRTSGPYGGVGLYIKNSIMFKALTDLFHQEFE
;
A
#
# COMPACT_ATOMS: atom_id res chain seq x y z
N MET A 1 -10.29 11.19 -7.28
CA MET A 1 -9.40 10.11 -6.78
C MET A 1 -10.31 8.98 -6.32
N CYS A 2 -10.15 7.77 -6.85
CA CYS A 2 -10.93 6.63 -6.36
C CYS A 2 -10.10 5.93 -5.29
N ILE A 3 -10.69 5.73 -4.11
CA ILE A 3 -10.07 5.10 -2.94
C ILE A 3 -10.88 3.87 -2.58
N LEU A 4 -10.19 2.75 -2.39
CA LEU A 4 -10.73 1.55 -1.77
C LEU A 4 -9.92 1.23 -0.51
N LEU A 5 -10.60 1.11 0.63
CA LEU A 5 -10.02 0.59 1.85
C LEU A 5 -10.46 -0.86 2.03
N ALA A 6 -9.50 -1.74 2.26
CA ALA A 6 -9.72 -3.14 2.59
C ALA A 6 -9.01 -3.47 3.90
N GLY A 7 -9.62 -4.27 4.75
CA GLY A 7 -9.10 -4.70 6.05
C GLY A 7 -10.19 -5.48 6.77
N ASP A 8 -9.81 -6.44 7.62
CA ASP A 8 -10.73 -7.42 8.25
C ASP A 8 -11.20 -8.54 7.30
N ILE A 9 -10.27 -9.42 6.91
CA ILE A 9 -10.60 -10.68 6.22
C ILE A 9 -10.97 -11.70 7.29
N ALA A 10 -12.22 -12.16 7.29
CA ALA A 10 -12.68 -13.20 8.20
C ALA A 10 -11.73 -14.41 8.15
N THR A 11 -11.28 -14.84 9.33
CA THR A 11 -10.26 -15.91 9.49
C THR A 11 -10.67 -17.26 8.88
N ASN A 12 -11.96 -17.42 8.59
CA ASN A 12 -12.53 -18.55 7.89
C ASN A 12 -13.83 -18.09 7.19
N PRO A 13 -13.81 -17.71 5.90
CA PRO A 13 -15.01 -17.27 5.17
C PRO A 13 -15.98 -18.43 4.84
N GLY A 14 -15.72 -19.63 5.34
CA GLY A 14 -16.61 -20.79 5.23
C GLY A 14 -17.69 -20.82 6.31
N PRO A 15 -18.79 -21.57 6.10
CA PRO A 15 -19.84 -21.73 7.10
C PRO A 15 -19.27 -22.29 8.41
N ASN A 16 -19.58 -21.63 9.53
CA ASN A 16 -19.19 -22.08 10.86
C ASN A 16 -19.79 -23.46 11.13
N THR A 17 -18.97 -24.52 11.06
CA THR A 17 -19.39 -25.85 11.49
C THR A 17 -19.49 -25.85 13.02
N PRO A 18 -20.66 -26.15 13.62
CA PRO A 18 -20.91 -25.92 15.05
C PRO A 18 -20.08 -26.74 16.06
N ASN A 19 -19.10 -27.56 15.64
CA ASN A 19 -18.45 -28.57 16.50
C ASN A 19 -16.91 -28.58 16.55
N LYS A 20 -16.21 -27.48 16.24
CA LYS A 20 -14.77 -27.38 16.59
C LYS A 20 -14.58 -26.64 17.91
N GLN A 21 -14.49 -27.38 19.02
CA GLN A 21 -13.90 -26.89 20.27
C GLN A 21 -12.40 -26.58 20.05
N PRO A 22 -11.85 -25.55 20.73
CA PRO A 22 -10.51 -25.06 20.49
C PRO A 22 -9.47 -26.03 21.08
N THR A 23 -8.89 -26.88 20.24
CA THR A 23 -7.75 -27.71 20.61
C THR A 23 -6.47 -27.01 20.17
N GLY A 24 -5.83 -26.33 21.13
CA GLY A 24 -4.46 -25.80 21.00
C GLY A 24 -4.36 -24.28 21.00
N ASN A 25 -3.87 -23.72 22.10
CA ASN A 25 -3.31 -22.36 22.14
C ASN A 25 -2.00 -22.34 21.35
N CYS A 26 -2.09 -22.31 20.02
CA CYS A 26 -1.06 -21.68 19.21
C CYS A 26 -1.51 -20.24 19.03
N SER A 27 -0.87 -19.30 19.72
CA SER A 27 -1.00 -17.87 19.41
C SER A 27 -0.33 -17.60 18.06
N ASN A 28 -0.94 -18.11 17.00
CA ASN A 28 -0.65 -17.71 15.64
C ASN A 28 -0.85 -16.20 15.63
N LYS A 29 0.24 -15.44 15.58
CA LYS A 29 0.18 -14.00 15.34
C LYS A 29 -0.40 -13.83 13.94
N GLN A 30 -1.70 -13.72 13.87
CA GLN A 30 -2.41 -13.47 12.64
C GLN A 30 -2.07 -12.05 12.19
N PHE A 31 -1.51 -11.94 11.00
CA PHE A 31 -1.18 -10.67 10.37
C PHE A 31 -2.32 -10.32 9.42
N ASP A 32 -3.22 -9.45 9.89
CA ASP A 32 -4.34 -8.92 9.09
C ASP A 32 -4.03 -7.47 8.69
N PRO A 33 -3.39 -7.24 7.53
CA PRO A 33 -3.03 -5.89 7.10
C PRO A 33 -4.24 -5.14 6.56
N SER A 34 -4.36 -3.87 6.94
CA SER A 34 -5.25 -2.93 6.29
C SER A 34 -4.57 -2.29 5.06
N ILE A 35 -5.25 -2.29 3.92
CA ILE A 35 -4.72 -1.86 2.63
C ILE A 35 -5.60 -0.76 2.05
N LEU A 36 -4.97 0.36 1.71
CA LEU A 36 -5.54 1.44 0.92
C LEU A 36 -5.08 1.29 -0.53
N LEU A 37 -6.01 1.18 -1.48
CA LEU A 37 -5.74 1.21 -2.91
C LEU A 37 -6.29 2.50 -3.49
N ALA A 38 -5.47 3.24 -4.24
CA ALA A 38 -5.92 4.48 -4.82
C ALA A 38 -5.33 4.76 -6.20
N ASN A 39 -6.21 5.16 -7.13
CA ASN A 39 -5.80 5.68 -8.42
C ASN A 39 -5.65 7.21 -8.30
N MET A 40 -4.41 7.68 -8.37
CA MET A 40 -4.09 9.08 -8.13
C MET A 40 -4.42 9.95 -9.32
N MET A 41 -4.12 9.51 -10.55
CA MET A 41 -4.19 10.36 -11.75
C MET A 41 -3.50 11.71 -11.48
N SER A 42 -2.21 11.68 -11.14
CA SER A 42 -1.42 12.76 -10.53
C SER A 42 -1.48 12.81 -9.00
N LEU A 43 -0.37 12.39 -8.38
CA LEU A 43 -0.15 12.35 -6.93
C LEU A 43 0.31 13.70 -6.37
N ALA A 44 1.22 14.40 -7.04
CA ALA A 44 1.82 15.65 -6.52
C ALA A 44 0.80 16.67 -6.00
N PRO A 45 -0.28 17.04 -6.74
CA PRO A 45 -1.26 18.00 -6.25
C PRO A 45 -2.19 17.45 -5.16
N LYS A 46 -2.14 16.14 -4.87
CA LYS A 46 -3.03 15.44 -3.93
C LYS A 46 -2.31 14.94 -2.68
N ILE A 47 -1.01 15.23 -2.54
CA ILE A 47 -0.22 14.64 -1.46
C ILE A 47 -0.73 15.05 -0.07
N ASP A 48 -1.20 16.29 0.09
CA ASP A 48 -1.72 16.77 1.38
C ASP A 48 -3.08 16.17 1.71
N GLU A 49 -3.95 15.98 0.71
CA GLU A 49 -5.21 15.26 0.87
C GLU A 49 -4.94 13.79 1.28
N LEU A 50 -3.98 13.15 0.60
CA LEU A 50 -3.57 11.78 0.92
C LEU A 50 -3.02 11.68 2.35
N ARG A 51 -2.17 12.63 2.79
CA ARG A 51 -1.65 12.68 4.17
C ARG A 51 -2.78 12.79 5.18
N CYS A 52 -3.75 13.67 4.95
CA CYS A 52 -4.91 13.84 5.82
C CYS A 52 -5.72 12.54 5.90
N PHE A 53 -6.01 11.93 4.75
CA PHE A 53 -6.76 10.68 4.67
C PHE A 53 -6.06 9.53 5.41
N VAL A 54 -4.75 9.37 5.20
CA VAL A 54 -3.93 8.34 5.84
C VAL A 54 -3.84 8.55 7.35
N ASN A 55 -3.74 9.80 7.82
CA ASN A 55 -3.73 10.10 9.25
C ASN A 55 -5.04 9.69 9.94
N ASN A 56 -6.16 9.78 9.23
CA ASN A 56 -7.48 9.41 9.76
C ASN A 56 -7.73 7.90 9.71
N THR A 57 -7.35 7.25 8.61
CA THR A 57 -7.68 5.84 8.33
C THR A 57 -6.61 4.87 8.81
N LYS A 58 -5.37 5.34 8.95
CA LYS A 58 -4.20 4.62 9.46
C LYS A 58 -3.97 3.23 8.84
N PRO A 59 -4.03 3.09 7.50
CA PRO A 59 -3.79 1.82 6.84
C PRO A 59 -2.36 1.33 7.09
N ASP A 60 -2.14 0.03 6.95
CA ASP A 60 -0.82 -0.58 7.05
C ASP A 60 -0.04 -0.48 5.74
N LEU A 61 -0.75 -0.58 4.61
CA LEU A 61 -0.21 -0.47 3.26
C LEU A 61 -1.04 0.52 2.43
N ILE A 62 -0.39 1.31 1.58
CA ILE A 62 -1.06 2.24 0.66
C ILE A 62 -0.50 2.04 -0.74
N SER A 63 -1.25 1.41 -1.62
CA SER A 63 -0.88 1.18 -3.01
C SER A 63 -1.50 2.24 -3.92
N LEU A 64 -0.64 2.88 -4.69
CA LEU A 64 -0.98 3.97 -5.59
C LEU A 64 -0.71 3.58 -7.05
N THR A 65 -1.65 3.92 -7.92
CA THR A 65 -1.53 3.77 -9.37
C THR A 65 -1.70 5.11 -10.08
N LYS A 66 -1.15 5.23 -11.29
CA LYS A 66 -1.19 6.46 -12.09
C LYS A 66 -0.69 7.67 -11.30
N THR A 67 0.47 7.50 -10.65
CA THR A 67 1.08 8.53 -9.79
C THR A 67 1.49 9.77 -10.58
N TRP A 68 1.92 9.57 -11.84
CA TRP A 68 2.36 10.64 -12.77
C TRP A 68 3.43 11.55 -12.14
N ILE A 69 4.31 10.96 -11.33
CA ILE A 69 5.46 11.67 -10.78
C ILE A 69 6.57 11.68 -11.81
N ASN A 70 7.21 12.84 -11.96
CA ASN A 70 8.40 13.04 -12.77
C ASN A 70 9.63 13.17 -11.86
N ASP A 71 10.80 12.83 -12.39
CA ASP A 71 12.05 12.80 -11.61
C ASP A 71 12.52 14.19 -11.12
N SER A 72 11.87 15.26 -11.56
CA SER A 72 12.11 16.63 -11.08
C SER A 72 11.53 16.92 -9.68
N LEU A 73 10.56 16.13 -9.21
CA LEU A 73 9.97 16.34 -7.90
C LEU A 73 10.81 15.67 -6.81
N SER A 74 11.13 16.42 -5.75
CA SER A 74 11.86 15.83 -4.63
C SER A 74 11.01 14.75 -3.94
N GLU A 75 11.56 13.54 -3.80
CA GLU A 75 10.93 12.45 -3.05
C GLU A 75 10.55 12.87 -1.62
N HIS A 76 11.29 13.85 -1.07
CA HIS A 76 11.02 14.45 0.22
C HIS A 76 9.62 15.06 0.32
N HIS A 77 9.11 15.67 -0.76
CA HIS A 77 7.77 16.23 -0.78
C HIS A 77 6.68 15.16 -0.77
N LEU A 78 6.98 13.94 -1.19
CA LEU A 78 6.03 12.82 -1.21
C LEU A 78 6.01 12.03 0.11
N LYS A 79 6.92 12.29 1.06
CA LYS A 79 6.95 11.54 2.31
C LYS A 79 5.66 11.71 3.13
N ILE A 80 5.17 10.60 3.67
CA ILE A 80 4.10 10.55 4.68
C ILE A 80 4.74 10.08 5.99
N PRO A 81 4.64 10.82 7.09
CA PRO A 81 5.22 10.42 8.38
C PRO A 81 4.70 9.04 8.84
N GLY A 82 5.62 8.20 9.32
CA GLY A 82 5.30 6.84 9.77
C GLY A 82 5.27 5.78 8.67
N PHE A 83 5.59 6.14 7.42
CA PHE A 83 5.65 5.22 6.29
C PHE A 83 6.98 5.33 5.53
N ASN A 84 7.43 4.19 5.01
CA ASN A 84 8.44 4.09 3.96
C ASN A 84 7.74 4.21 2.60
N LEU A 85 8.35 4.91 1.65
CA LEU A 85 7.84 5.05 0.29
C LEU A 85 8.72 4.26 -0.68
N LEU A 86 8.10 3.38 -1.47
CA LEU A 86 8.66 2.81 -2.68
C LEU A 86 7.92 3.42 -3.87
N LEU A 87 8.65 4.08 -4.77
CA LEU A 87 8.08 4.71 -5.96
C LEU A 87 8.74 4.13 -7.20
N LYS A 88 7.93 3.75 -8.19
CA LYS A 88 8.42 3.35 -9.51
C LYS A 88 7.75 4.22 -10.57
N ASN A 89 8.51 5.19 -11.07
CA ASN A 89 8.10 6.05 -12.18
C ASN A 89 8.26 5.28 -13.50
N ARG A 90 7.50 5.69 -14.52
CA ARG A 90 7.71 5.17 -15.88
C ARG A 90 8.92 5.85 -16.50
N THR A 91 9.73 5.08 -17.23
CA THR A 91 10.84 5.61 -18.01
C THR A 91 10.40 6.32 -19.29
N SER A 92 9.19 6.05 -19.79
CA SER A 92 8.64 6.67 -21.00
C SER A 92 7.22 7.19 -20.82
N GLY A 93 6.96 8.33 -21.46
CA GLY A 93 5.67 8.99 -21.48
C GLY A 93 5.35 9.80 -20.22
N PRO A 94 4.37 10.72 -20.29
CA PRO A 94 4.03 11.61 -19.18
C PRO A 94 3.10 10.95 -18.13
N TYR A 95 2.58 9.75 -18.41
CA TYR A 95 1.54 9.10 -17.60
C TYR A 95 1.95 7.68 -17.20
N GLY A 96 1.50 7.28 -16.02
CA GLY A 96 1.73 5.96 -15.42
C GLY A 96 2.39 6.05 -14.05
N GLY A 97 3.23 5.06 -13.74
CA GLY A 97 3.90 4.96 -12.45
C GLY A 97 3.01 4.39 -11.34
N VAL A 98 3.68 3.76 -10.37
CA VAL A 98 3.09 3.15 -9.18
C VAL A 98 3.87 3.57 -7.95
N GLY A 99 3.21 3.58 -6.80
CA GLY A 99 3.83 3.85 -5.52
C GLY A 99 3.26 2.96 -4.43
N LEU A 100 4.05 2.64 -3.43
CA LEU A 100 3.65 1.85 -2.29
C LEU A 100 4.20 2.51 -1.02
N TYR A 101 3.31 2.95 -0.13
CA TYR A 101 3.69 3.29 1.23
C TYR A 101 3.51 2.08 2.15
N ILE A 102 4.51 1.85 2.98
CA ILE A 102 4.57 0.72 3.92
C ILE A 102 4.82 1.29 5.30
N LYS A 103 3.92 1.01 6.25
CA LYS A 103 4.05 1.50 7.63
C LYS A 103 5.38 1.05 8.24
N ASN A 104 6.05 1.94 8.98
CA ASN A 104 7.41 1.70 9.48
C ASN A 104 7.54 0.48 10.40
N SER A 105 6.45 0.03 11.00
CA SER A 105 6.40 -1.17 11.84
C SER A 105 6.44 -2.48 11.05
N ILE A 106 6.30 -2.44 9.73
CA ILE A 106 6.30 -3.61 8.85
C ILE A 106 7.68 -3.77 8.22
N MET A 107 8.32 -4.91 8.47
CA MET A 107 9.56 -5.28 7.81
C MET A 107 9.26 -5.75 6.38
N PHE A 108 10.01 -5.25 5.41
CA PHE A 108 9.88 -5.63 4.02
C PHE A 108 11.25 -5.66 3.33
N LYS A 109 11.31 -6.35 2.19
CA LYS A 109 12.46 -6.35 1.28
C LYS A 109 11.95 -6.02 -0.12
N ALA A 110 12.47 -4.96 -0.73
CA ALA A 110 12.24 -4.68 -2.13
C ALA A 110 13.04 -5.68 -2.98
N LEU A 111 12.37 -6.41 -3.87
CA LEU A 111 12.99 -7.39 -4.77
C LEU A 111 13.44 -6.70 -6.06
N THR A 112 14.51 -5.93 -5.97
CA THR A 112 15.03 -5.15 -7.10
C THR A 112 15.62 -6.01 -8.21
N ASP A 113 16.01 -7.23 -7.86
CA ASP A 113 16.53 -8.28 -8.74
C ASP A 113 15.51 -8.82 -9.73
N LEU A 114 14.22 -8.67 -9.46
CA LEU A 114 13.13 -9.07 -10.36
C LEU A 114 12.70 -7.95 -11.32
N PHE A 115 13.34 -6.77 -11.26
CA PHE A 115 13.00 -5.65 -12.13
C PHE A 115 13.64 -5.82 -13.52
N HIS A 116 12.85 -6.35 -14.45
CA HIS A 116 13.19 -6.33 -15.87
C HIS A 116 12.64 -5.06 -16.53
N GLN A 117 13.53 -4.27 -17.12
CA GLN A 117 13.20 -3.01 -17.80
C GLN A 117 12.38 -3.21 -19.08
N GLU A 118 12.35 -4.43 -19.63
CA GLU A 118 11.66 -4.76 -20.88
C GLU A 118 10.13 -4.91 -20.74
N PHE A 119 9.58 -4.98 -19.52
CA PHE A 119 8.14 -5.19 -19.28
C PHE A 119 7.40 -3.94 -18.75
N GLU A 120 7.83 -2.74 -19.13
CA GLU A 120 7.28 -1.46 -18.64
C GLU A 120 6.28 -0.77 -19.58
#